data_AF-A0A9P9D2L6-F1
#
_entry.id   AF-A0A9P9D2L6-F1
#
_cell.length_a   1.000
_cell.length_b   1.000
_cell.length_c   1.000
_cell.angle_alpha   90.00
_cell.angle_beta   90.00
_cell.angle_gamma   90.00
#
_symmetry.space_group_name_H-M   'P 1'
#
loop_
_entity.id
_entity.type
_entity.pdbx_description
1 polymer ?
#
loop_
_entity_poly.entity_id
_entity_poly.type
_entity_poly.pdbx_seq_one_letter_code
_entity_poly.pdbx_strand_id
1 'polypeptide(L)'
;MSKSLVTGGTDFIALYVVTLLLEHGHHVNATDCVEPALQGTKNVLQCANDVESVKRVVLTSSVAAMYGDNADVLQVKYQILSESYWNETSSVSYAPYEMEIARTTPPYRRHLIK
;
A
#
# COMPACT_ATOMS: atom_id res chain seq x y z
N MET A 1 -4.10 -10.48 -22.33
CA MET A 1 -4.31 -9.09 -21.89
C MET A 1 -5.26 -9.10 -20.70
N SER A 2 -4.90 -8.44 -19.60
CA SER A 2 -5.81 -8.21 -18.47
C SER A 2 -6.23 -6.74 -18.40
N LYS A 3 -7.34 -6.47 -17.72
CA LYS A 3 -7.74 -5.11 -17.33
C LYS A 3 -7.18 -4.83 -15.93
N SER A 4 -6.53 -3.69 -15.75
CA SER A 4 -5.92 -3.26 -14.50
C SER A 4 -6.43 -1.87 -14.13
N LEU A 5 -6.67 -1.66 -12.83
CA LEU A 5 -6.98 -0.34 -12.26
C LEU A 5 -5.76 0.15 -11.47
N VAL A 6 -5.35 1.39 -11.69
CA VAL A 6 -4.29 2.07 -10.92
C VAL A 6 -4.87 3.34 -10.31
N THR A 7 -4.88 3.42 -8.98
CA THR A 7 -5.26 4.62 -8.23
C THR A 7 -4.04 5.52 -7.99
N GLY A 8 -4.24 6.84 -7.95
CA GLY A 8 -3.14 7.82 -7.96
C GLY A 8 -2.37 7.78 -9.28
N GLY A 9 -3.04 7.56 -10.41
CA GLY A 9 -2.41 7.22 -11.68
C GLY A 9 -1.41 8.25 -12.22
N THR A 10 -1.50 9.50 -11.75
CA THR A 10 -0.54 10.56 -12.09
C THR A 10 0.66 10.66 -11.14
N ASP A 11 0.65 9.93 -10.02
CA ASP A 11 1.74 9.96 -9.04
C ASP A 11 3.01 9.32 -9.60
N PHE A 12 4.14 9.69 -9.00
CA PHE A 12 5.46 9.29 -9.49
C PHE A 12 5.57 7.77 -9.75
N ILE A 13 5.34 6.93 -8.74
CA ILE A 13 5.45 5.46 -8.88
C ILE A 13 4.35 4.90 -9.77
N ALA A 14 3.12 5.42 -9.63
CA ALA A 14 1.97 4.94 -10.39
C ALA A 14 2.14 5.16 -11.89
N LEU A 15 2.73 6.29 -12.30
CA LEU A 15 3.01 6.59 -13.71
C LEU A 15 3.93 5.53 -14.32
N TYR A 16 5.00 5.12 -13.63
CA TYR A 16 5.85 4.03 -14.10
C TYR A 16 5.11 2.69 -14.16
N VAL A 17 4.25 2.39 -13.18
CA VAL A 17 3.43 1.16 -13.19
C VAL A 17 2.48 1.17 -14.39
N VAL A 18 1.82 2.31 -14.68
CA VAL A 18 0.95 2.47 -15.85
C VAL A 18 1.73 2.23 -17.13
N THR A 19 2.90 2.87 -17.29
CA THR A 19 3.77 2.68 -18.46
C THR A 19 4.13 1.20 -18.66
N LEU A 20 4.63 0.55 -17.62
CA LEU A 20 5.00 -0.88 -17.68
C LEU A 20 3.81 -1.76 -18.06
N LEU A 21 2.62 -1.52 -17.47
CA LEU A 21 1.43 -2.28 -17.80
C LEU A 21 1.01 -2.09 -19.26
N LEU A 22 1.06 -0.87 -19.79
CA LEU A 22 0.75 -0.59 -21.19
C LEU A 22 1.76 -1.25 -22.15
N GLU A 23 3.06 -1.17 -21.85
CA GLU A 23 4.13 -1.82 -22.63
C GLU A 23 3.96 -3.34 -22.71
N HIS A 24 3.42 -3.96 -21.66
CA HIS A 24 3.12 -5.40 -21.63
C HIS A 24 1.73 -5.75 -22.18
N GLY A 25 1.04 -4.79 -22.81
CA GLY A 25 -0.25 -5.01 -23.47
C GLY A 25 -1.41 -5.20 -22.51
N HIS A 26 -1.37 -4.60 -21.32
CA HIS A 26 -2.53 -4.53 -20.44
C HIS A 26 -3.42 -3.33 -20.79
N HIS A 27 -4.72 -3.46 -20.56
CA HIS A 27 -5.62 -2.31 -20.57
C HIS A 27 -5.62 -1.69 -19.18
N VAL A 28 -5.26 -0.41 -19.09
CA VAL A 28 -5.13 0.30 -17.81
C VAL A 28 -6.19 1.38 -17.68
N ASN A 29 -6.96 1.33 -16.61
CA ASN A 29 -7.76 2.45 -16.14
C ASN A 29 -6.98 3.14 -15.01
N ALA A 30 -6.76 4.44 -15.12
CA ALA A 30 -6.07 5.24 -14.11
C ALA A 30 -7.05 6.23 -13.49
N THR A 31 -6.95 6.42 -12.18
CA THR A 31 -7.81 7.33 -11.40
C THR A 31 -6.98 8.05 -10.36
N ASP A 32 -7.42 9.21 -9.90
CA ASP A 32 -6.86 9.89 -8.74
C ASP A 32 -7.86 9.84 -7.59
N CYS A 33 -7.32 9.71 -6.36
CA CYS A 33 -8.09 9.58 -5.14
C CYS A 33 -7.83 10.83 -4.28
N VAL A 34 -8.90 11.48 -3.84
CA VAL A 34 -8.82 12.69 -3.00
C VAL A 34 -9.26 12.40 -1.57
N GLU A 35 -9.69 11.17 -1.29
CA GLU A 35 -10.09 10.71 0.03
C GLU A 35 -8.87 10.54 0.96
N PRO A 36 -9.03 10.79 2.28
CA PRO A 36 -7.98 10.50 3.25
C PRO A 36 -7.53 9.04 3.19
N ALA A 37 -6.22 8.80 3.28
CA ALA A 37 -5.60 7.51 2.97
C ALA A 37 -6.29 6.33 3.68
N LEU A 38 -6.54 6.45 5.00
CA LEU A 38 -7.18 5.37 5.77
C LEU A 38 -8.58 5.02 5.27
N GLN A 39 -9.40 6.02 4.94
CA GLN A 39 -10.75 5.78 4.46
C GLN A 39 -10.75 5.32 2.99
N GLY A 40 -9.90 5.94 2.15
CA GLY A 40 -9.71 5.57 0.76
C GLY A 40 -9.29 4.10 0.62
N THR A 41 -8.28 3.67 1.36
CA THR A 41 -7.81 2.27 1.34
C THR A 41 -8.92 1.31 1.77
N LYS A 42 -9.66 1.60 2.86
CA LYS A 42 -10.78 0.75 3.29
C LYS A 42 -11.86 0.61 2.22
N ASN A 43 -12.26 1.73 1.60
CA ASN A 43 -13.29 1.74 0.58
C ASN A 43 -12.86 0.94 -0.66
N VAL A 44 -11.62 1.12 -1.12
CA VAL A 44 -11.08 0.39 -2.28
C VAL A 44 -10.99 -1.11 -2.00
N LEU A 45 -10.47 -1.50 -0.83
CA LEU A 45 -10.34 -2.92 -0.47
C LEU A 45 -11.72 -3.59 -0.33
N GLN A 46 -12.69 -2.91 0.30
CA GLN A 46 -14.05 -3.42 0.41
C GLN A 46 -14.70 -3.59 -0.97
N CYS A 47 -14.63 -2.56 -1.82
CA CYS A 47 -15.16 -2.61 -3.18
C CYS A 47 -14.54 -3.75 -4.00
N ALA A 48 -13.21 -3.89 -3.96
CA ALA A 48 -12.50 -4.95 -4.65
C ALA A 48 -12.93 -6.36 -4.16
N ASN A 49 -13.27 -6.53 -2.88
CA ASN A 49 -13.77 -7.79 -2.35
C ASN A 49 -15.18 -8.13 -2.85
N ASP A 50 -16.01 -7.10 -3.00
CA ASP A 50 -17.40 -7.24 -3.45
C ASP A 50 -17.51 -7.47 -4.96
N VAL A 51 -16.50 -7.08 -5.75
CA VAL A 51 -16.46 -7.26 -7.20
C VAL A 51 -15.79 -8.58 -7.60
N GLU A 52 -16.56 -9.54 -8.12
CA GLU A 52 -16.07 -10.88 -8.48
C GLU A 52 -14.98 -10.91 -9.57
N SER A 53 -14.97 -9.94 -10.48
CA SER A 53 -13.97 -9.88 -11.54
C SER A 53 -12.57 -9.47 -11.07
N VAL A 54 -12.44 -8.93 -9.85
CA VAL A 54 -11.15 -8.60 -9.24
C VAL A 54 -10.52 -9.85 -8.66
N LYS A 55 -9.32 -10.18 -9.16
CA LYS A 55 -8.58 -11.42 -8.79
C LYS A 55 -7.35 -11.18 -7.94
N ARG A 56 -6.94 -9.91 -7.81
CA ARG A 56 -5.73 -9.52 -7.09
C ARG A 56 -5.78 -8.04 -6.81
N VAL A 57 -5.45 -7.68 -5.57
CA VAL A 57 -5.12 -6.30 -5.20
C VAL A 57 -3.65 -6.23 -4.81
N VAL A 58 -2.96 -5.21 -5.32
CA VAL A 58 -1.59 -4.88 -4.93
C VAL A 58 -1.66 -3.52 -4.25
N LEU A 59 -1.35 -3.47 -2.97
CA LEU A 59 -1.29 -2.25 -2.18
C LEU A 59 0.16 -1.80 -2.08
N THR A 60 0.45 -0.58 -2.53
CA THR A 60 1.77 0.04 -2.35
C THR A 60 1.86 0.59 -0.92
N SER A 61 2.60 -0.12 -0.08
CA SER A 61 2.95 0.34 1.27
C SER A 61 4.33 1.03 1.27
N SER A 62 4.88 1.31 2.45
CA SER A 62 6.22 1.87 2.65
C SER A 62 6.93 1.14 3.79
N VAL A 63 8.26 1.26 3.85
CA VAL A 63 9.08 0.81 4.99
C VAL A 63 8.63 1.45 6.31
N ALA A 64 7.96 2.59 6.26
CA ALA A 64 7.32 3.26 7.39
C ALA A 64 6.22 2.41 8.08
N ALA A 65 5.67 1.39 7.40
CA ALA A 65 4.80 0.41 8.04
C ALA A 65 5.55 -0.56 8.97
N MET A 66 6.88 -0.68 8.81
CA MET A 66 7.73 -1.63 9.54
C MET A 66 8.41 -0.99 10.76
N TYR A 67 8.72 0.30 10.70
CA TYR A 67 9.32 1.06 11.80
C TYR A 67 8.90 2.53 11.71
N GLY A 68 8.87 3.23 12.86
CA GLY A 68 8.46 4.63 12.94
C GLY A 68 9.62 5.62 13.00
N ASP A 69 10.74 5.19 13.59
CA ASP A 69 12.00 5.92 13.63
C ASP A 69 13.16 5.00 13.27
N ASN A 70 14.22 5.54 12.66
CA ASN A 70 15.44 4.78 12.40
C ASN A 70 16.03 4.18 13.70
N ALA A 71 15.83 4.84 14.85
CA ALA A 71 16.22 4.33 16.15
C ALA A 71 15.56 2.98 16.51
N ASP A 72 14.37 2.70 15.98
CA ASP A 72 13.65 1.45 16.23
C ASP A 72 14.41 0.25 15.67
N VAL A 73 15.15 0.44 14.57
CA VAL A 73 15.96 -0.61 13.93
C VAL A 73 17.06 -1.12 14.87
N LEU A 74 17.51 -0.30 15.82
CA LEU A 74 18.50 -0.72 16.82
C LEU A 74 17.94 -1.74 17.83
N GLN A 75 16.61 -1.77 18.00
CA GLN A 75 15.92 -2.71 18.89
C GLN A 75 15.54 -4.03 18.19
N VAL A 76 15.69 -4.07 16.86
CA VAL A 76 15.37 -5.23 16.03
C VAL A 76 16.49 -6.28 16.12
N LYS A 77 16.12 -7.57 16.07
CA LYS A 77 17.07 -8.69 16.15
C LYS A 77 18.12 -8.57 15.04
N TYR A 78 19.40 -8.57 15.43
CA TYR A 78 20.55 -8.37 14.53
C TYR A 78 20.52 -7.05 13.74
N GLN A 79 19.64 -6.10 14.08
CA GLN A 79 19.45 -4.84 13.34
C GLN A 79 19.07 -5.07 11.87
N ILE A 80 18.39 -6.18 11.59
CA ILE A 80 17.94 -6.57 10.24
C ILE A 80 16.42 -6.57 10.24
N LEU A 81 15.84 -5.63 9.49
CA LEU A 81 14.40 -5.59 9.22
C LEU A 81 14.00 -6.75 8.31
N SER A 82 12.79 -7.25 8.55
CA SER A 82 12.09 -8.27 7.77
C SER A 82 10.59 -7.98 7.76
N GLU A 83 9.85 -8.63 6.89
CA GLU A 83 8.42 -8.35 6.66
C GLU A 83 7.51 -8.82 7.81
N SER A 84 8.10 -9.25 8.93
CA SER A 84 7.42 -9.56 10.19
C SER A 84 7.37 -8.39 11.17
N TYR A 85 8.14 -7.33 10.94
CA TYR A 85 8.13 -6.14 11.81
C TYR A 85 7.05 -5.15 11.40
N TRP A 86 6.50 -4.47 12.42
CA TRP A 86 5.45 -3.48 12.28
C TRP A 86 5.82 -2.24 13.09
N ASN A 87 5.46 -1.08 12.56
CA ASN A 87 5.61 0.19 13.25
C ASN A 87 4.59 0.30 14.38
N GLU A 88 5.10 0.31 15.61
CA GLU A 88 4.32 0.48 16.85
C GLU A 88 4.69 1.76 17.62
N THR A 89 5.64 2.54 17.10
CA THR A 89 6.25 3.68 17.81
C THR A 89 5.69 5.02 17.34
N SER A 90 5.20 5.09 16.10
CA SER A 90 4.59 6.31 15.55
C SER A 90 3.23 6.62 16.16
N SER A 91 2.93 7.92 16.30
CA SER A 91 1.68 8.45 16.85
C SER A 91 1.26 9.72 16.11
N VAL A 92 0.08 10.26 16.42
CA VAL A 92 -0.37 11.55 15.84
C VAL A 92 0.62 12.68 16.16
N SER A 93 1.26 12.65 17.33
CA SER A 93 2.22 13.66 17.79
C SER A 93 3.68 13.35 17.43
N TYR A 94 3.98 12.18 16.88
CA TYR A 94 5.34 11.74 16.57
C TYR A 94 5.33 10.86 15.32
N ALA A 95 5.94 11.32 14.23
CA ALA A 95 5.94 10.61 12.94
C ALA A 95 4.50 10.29 12.43
N PRO A 96 3.64 11.32 12.22
CA PRO A 96 2.22 11.12 11.88
C PRO A 96 1.99 10.50 10.50
N TYR A 97 2.91 10.70 9.55
CA TYR A 97 2.85 10.06 8.24
C TYR A 97 3.08 8.55 8.35
N GLU A 98 4.11 8.16 9.10
CA GLU A 98 4.48 6.77 9.35
C GLU A 98 3.35 6.06 10.11
N MET A 99 2.72 6.75 11.06
CA MET A 99 1.52 6.28 11.75
C MET A 99 0.35 6.03 10.78
N GLU A 100 0.11 6.95 9.83
CA GLU A 100 -0.93 6.76 8.81
C GLU A 100 -0.66 5.53 7.95
N ILE A 101 0.56 5.39 7.44
CA ILE A 101 0.99 4.23 6.63
C ILE A 101 0.86 2.91 7.40
N ALA A 102 1.26 2.87 8.66
CA ALA A 102 1.12 1.69 9.52
C ALA A 102 -0.36 1.29 9.68
N ARG A 103 -1.28 2.26 9.69
CA ARG A 103 -2.73 2.00 9.82
C ARG A 103 -3.42 1.64 8.51
N THR A 104 -2.90 2.09 7.36
CA THR A 104 -3.45 1.74 6.04
C THR A 104 -2.93 0.40 5.52
N THR A 105 -1.80 -0.08 6.05
CA THR A 105 -1.17 -1.34 5.65
C THR A 105 -1.65 -2.50 6.53
N PRO A 106 -2.40 -3.49 6.01
CA PRO A 106 -2.88 -4.60 6.84
C PRO A 106 -1.75 -5.57 7.21
N PRO A 107 -1.74 -6.13 8.44
CA PRO A 107 -0.64 -6.95 8.93
C PRO A 107 -0.48 -8.34 8.30
N TYR A 108 -1.41 -8.76 7.43
CA TYR A 108 -1.49 -10.14 6.95
C TYR A 108 -1.01 -10.30 5.51
N ARG A 109 0.13 -10.99 5.35
CA ARG A 109 0.60 -11.53 4.06
C ARG A 109 -0.35 -12.64 3.56
N ARG A 110 -0.68 -12.53 2.26
CA ARG A 110 -1.18 -13.54 1.28
C ARG A 110 -2.63 -13.51 0.81
N HIS A 111 -3.57 -12.81 1.43
CA HIS A 111 -4.98 -12.86 0.97
C HIS A 111 -5.74 -11.55 1.14
N LEU A 112 -5.13 -10.43 0.77
CA LEU A 112 -5.90 -9.20 0.60
C LEU A 112 -6.60 -9.29 -0.76
N ILE A 113 -7.71 -10.03 -0.71
CA ILE A 113 -8.83 -10.11 -1.65
C ILE A 113 -8.73 -11.23 -2.69
N LYS A 114 -9.68 -12.17 -2.54
CA LYS A 114 -10.05 -13.38 -3.31
C LYS A 114 -8.91 -14.27 -3.82
#